data_AF-A0A7J6Q4I4-F1
#
_entry.id   AF-A0A7J6Q4I4-F1
#
_cell.length_a   1.000
_cell.length_b   1.000
_cell.length_c   1.000
_cell.angle_alpha   90.00
_cell.angle_beta   90.00
_cell.angle_gamma   90.00
#
_symmetry.space_group_name_H-M   'P 1'
#
loop_
_entity.id
_entity.type
_entity.pdbx_description
1 polymer ?
#
loop_
_entity_poly.entity_id
_entity_poly.type
_entity_poly.pdbx_seq_one_letter_code
_entity_poly.pdbx_strand_id
1 'polypeptide(L)'
;MNLPPSITSVPQEDIFTNPFFAKVREEDSLLQYAAGGGSTGAAESGRPPVVVCGGSSSYSSEGGRHQIEAHILQSAHVPGQYCNLRGQGLEIKSDRVTTGVGFGQRRICHVTQTENMYDYGTNFKIFVLDRPVCGVYTSGRGGAGPASLAMAGPCDWLSGCPQAEDDFYDKIFKFRQTYLLVPGYEKAAAVRIRDIASEAVATVERHEAGKPSGVVRPVAAPPGSDMKHEVERTAYATLHAFIFPHILQYTLPEDTRLTERIRNYSNGGTLNLRTILAAASAPKDLLTAKNEVLTRCVQSLVAELGKLDNQIAPMDKLSVLTAALEHCQKLVSEIVRSSLLVTAPDQGGQARVEVSADHVLAMFVAAIASLTSSRDRANTR
;
A
#
# COMPACT_ATOMS: atom_id res chain seq x y z
N MET A 1 -2.77 -31.93 -47.37
CA MET A 1 -2.85 -30.90 -46.30
C MET A 1 -1.43 -30.40 -46.08
N ASN A 2 -1.15 -29.17 -46.51
CA ASN A 2 0.20 -28.59 -46.46
C ASN A 2 0.40 -27.90 -45.11
N LEU A 3 1.44 -28.29 -44.37
CA LEU A 3 1.91 -27.58 -43.18
C LEU A 3 2.59 -26.27 -43.60
N PRO A 4 2.49 -25.18 -42.82
CA PRO A 4 3.18 -23.93 -43.11
C PRO A 4 4.70 -24.07 -42.87
N PRO A 5 5.52 -23.26 -43.56
CA PRO A 5 6.97 -23.36 -43.50
C PRO A 5 7.50 -22.86 -42.15
N SER A 6 8.59 -23.50 -41.71
CA SER A 6 9.40 -23.12 -40.56
C SER A 6 9.83 -21.66 -40.65
N ILE A 7 9.62 -20.91 -39.56
CA ILE A 7 10.13 -19.55 -39.38
C ILE A 7 11.66 -19.61 -39.48
N THR A 8 12.20 -18.95 -40.49
CA THR A 8 13.62 -18.67 -40.65
C THR A 8 14.12 -17.86 -39.46
N SER A 9 15.18 -18.35 -38.82
CA SER A 9 15.89 -17.66 -37.74
C SER A 9 16.30 -16.26 -38.17
N VAL A 10 15.96 -15.26 -37.36
CA VAL A 10 16.49 -13.90 -37.45
C VAL A 10 18.02 -13.97 -37.37
N PRO A 11 18.79 -13.22 -38.19
CA PRO A 11 20.24 -13.21 -38.09
C PRO A 11 20.64 -12.81 -36.67
N GLN A 12 21.47 -13.64 -36.01
CA GLN A 12 22.16 -13.22 -34.79
C GLN A 12 23.13 -12.11 -35.20
N GLU A 13 22.74 -10.86 -35.01
CA GLU A 13 23.69 -9.77 -34.97
C GLU A 13 24.66 -10.02 -33.81
N ASP A 14 25.94 -9.83 -34.09
CA ASP A 14 27.03 -10.13 -33.17
C ASP A 14 26.89 -9.23 -31.93
N ILE A 15 26.67 -9.85 -30.76
CA ILE A 15 26.31 -9.25 -29.46
C ILE A 15 27.31 -8.17 -28.99
N PHE A 16 28.50 -8.14 -29.59
CA PHE A 16 29.57 -7.18 -29.29
C PHE A 16 29.60 -5.95 -30.19
N THR A 17 28.81 -5.93 -31.26
CA THR A 17 28.80 -4.83 -32.24
C THR A 17 27.62 -3.90 -32.12
N ASN A 18 26.61 -4.23 -31.30
CA ASN A 18 25.45 -3.39 -31.13
C ASN A 18 25.80 -2.13 -30.30
N PRO A 19 25.78 -0.93 -30.92
CA PRO A 19 26.23 0.30 -30.27
C PRO A 19 25.37 0.72 -29.08
N PHE A 20 24.13 0.21 -28.97
CA PHE A 20 23.29 0.41 -27.79
C PHE A 20 23.86 -0.29 -26.56
N PHE A 21 24.29 -1.55 -26.69
CA PHE A 21 24.83 -2.33 -25.57
C PHE A 21 26.28 -2.00 -25.26
N ALA A 22 27.04 -1.51 -26.22
CA ALA A 22 28.32 -0.85 -25.93
C ALA A 22 28.10 0.32 -24.96
N LYS A 23 27.07 1.13 -25.18
CA LYS A 23 26.74 2.28 -24.34
C LYS A 23 26.19 1.90 -22.95
N VAL A 24 25.33 0.87 -22.87
CA VAL A 24 24.83 0.34 -21.57
C VAL A 24 25.96 -0.30 -20.75
N ARG A 25 26.98 -0.88 -21.40
CA ARG A 25 28.18 -1.44 -20.73
C ARG A 25 29.20 -0.35 -20.37
N GLU A 26 29.34 0.69 -21.18
CA GLU A 26 30.20 1.85 -20.90
C GLU A 26 29.66 2.68 -19.74
N GLU A 27 28.33 2.71 -19.54
CA GLU A 27 27.70 3.26 -18.33
C GLU A 27 27.82 2.25 -17.17
N ASP A 28 29.04 2.08 -16.65
CA ASP A 28 29.39 1.26 -15.46
C ASP A 28 28.43 1.50 -14.26
N SER A 29 27.81 2.68 -14.22
CA SER A 29 26.80 3.09 -13.24
C SER A 29 25.54 2.22 -13.26
N LEU A 30 25.07 1.69 -14.40
CA LEU A 30 23.82 0.90 -14.47
C LEU A 30 24.02 -0.53 -14.00
N LEU A 31 25.18 -1.11 -14.32
CA LEU A 31 25.57 -2.43 -13.84
C LEU A 31 25.93 -2.39 -12.35
N GLN A 32 26.61 -1.35 -11.88
CA GLN A 32 26.80 -1.11 -10.44
C GLN A 32 25.49 -0.80 -9.71
N TYR A 33 24.53 -0.14 -10.34
CA TYR A 33 23.18 0.09 -9.79
C TYR A 33 22.41 -1.24 -9.65
N ALA A 34 22.47 -2.12 -10.65
CA ALA A 34 21.82 -3.43 -10.61
C ALA A 34 22.52 -4.41 -9.63
N ALA A 35 23.85 -4.40 -9.57
CA ALA A 35 24.65 -5.21 -8.65
C ALA A 35 24.65 -4.68 -7.21
N GLY A 36 24.48 -3.37 -7.02
CA GLY A 36 24.47 -2.67 -5.73
C GLY A 36 23.07 -2.33 -5.19
N GLY A 37 22.01 -2.92 -5.73
CA GLY A 37 20.64 -2.73 -5.22
C GLY A 37 20.05 -1.32 -5.39
N GLY A 38 20.65 -0.48 -6.24
CA GLY A 38 20.10 0.82 -6.62
C GLY A 38 20.69 2.06 -5.92
N SER A 39 21.89 1.98 -5.32
CA SER A 39 22.40 2.99 -4.37
C SER A 39 23.31 4.10 -4.94
N THR A 40 23.31 4.40 -6.25
CA THR A 40 24.13 5.51 -6.80
C THR A 40 23.32 6.60 -7.49
N GLY A 41 23.39 7.82 -6.91
CA GLY A 41 23.34 9.15 -7.55
C GLY A 41 22.10 9.62 -8.34
N ALA A 42 21.24 8.73 -8.86
CA ALA A 42 20.12 9.09 -9.74
C ALA A 42 18.76 9.28 -9.01
N ALA A 43 18.78 9.25 -7.67
CA ALA A 43 17.59 9.25 -6.82
C ALA A 43 16.76 10.55 -6.86
N GLU A 44 17.31 11.67 -7.35
CA GLU A 44 16.60 12.96 -7.36
C GLU A 44 15.44 13.05 -8.37
N SER A 45 15.29 12.10 -9.32
CA SER A 45 14.28 12.20 -10.37
C SER A 45 13.03 11.31 -10.21
N GLY A 46 13.02 10.35 -9.27
CA GLY A 46 11.92 9.39 -9.07
C GLY A 46 11.59 8.49 -10.28
N ARG A 47 12.30 8.64 -11.40
CA ARG A 47 12.14 7.84 -12.62
C ARG A 47 13.15 6.68 -12.60
N PRO A 48 12.79 5.50 -13.14
CA PRO A 48 13.76 4.42 -13.29
C PRO A 48 14.95 4.90 -14.15
N PRO A 49 16.12 4.24 -14.08
CA PRO A 49 17.13 4.39 -15.12
C PRO A 49 16.53 3.90 -16.44
N VAL A 50 15.96 4.82 -17.20
CA VAL A 50 15.41 4.59 -18.52
C VAL A 50 16.44 5.12 -19.50
N VAL A 51 17.09 4.22 -20.24
CA VAL A 51 17.84 4.63 -21.43
C VAL A 51 16.82 4.99 -22.50
N VAL A 52 16.47 6.27 -22.58
CA VAL A 52 15.61 6.79 -23.65
C VAL A 52 16.46 6.88 -24.91
N CYS A 53 16.29 5.95 -25.84
CA CYS A 53 16.89 6.05 -27.16
C CYS A 53 16.18 7.16 -27.96
N GLY A 54 16.75 8.35 -27.96
CA GLY A 54 16.42 9.37 -28.95
C GLY A 54 16.86 8.88 -30.33
N GLY A 55 15.96 8.27 -31.08
CA GLY A 55 16.18 8.04 -32.50
C GLY A 55 16.32 9.38 -33.19
N SER A 56 17.50 9.66 -33.76
CA SER A 56 17.72 10.77 -34.69
C SER A 56 16.98 10.49 -36.00
N SER A 57 15.65 10.62 -35.97
CA SER A 57 14.80 10.65 -37.14
C SER A 57 14.10 12.01 -37.16
N SER A 58 14.69 12.93 -37.91
CA SER A 58 14.07 14.18 -38.31
C SER A 58 12.84 13.91 -39.18
N TYR A 59 11.69 13.66 -38.55
CA TYR A 59 10.39 13.80 -39.17
C TYR A 59 9.44 14.44 -38.17
N SER A 60 9.13 15.70 -38.46
CA SER A 60 8.06 16.48 -37.86
C SER A 60 6.71 16.03 -38.41
N SER A 61 5.86 15.45 -37.55
CA SER A 61 4.41 15.65 -37.60
C SER A 61 3.78 15.11 -36.32
N GLU A 62 2.77 15.81 -35.83
CA GLU A 62 1.91 15.41 -34.72
C GLU A 62 1.41 13.97 -34.90
N GLY A 63 1.92 13.06 -34.06
CA GLY A 63 1.59 11.63 -34.10
C GLY A 63 2.44 10.92 -33.04
N GLY A 64 1.78 10.19 -32.12
CA GLY A 64 2.36 9.71 -30.86
C GLY A 64 3.77 9.15 -30.97
N ARG A 65 4.75 9.83 -30.35
CA ARG A 65 6.11 9.33 -30.16
C ARG A 65 6.02 7.94 -29.53
N HIS A 66 6.42 6.91 -30.28
CA HIS A 66 6.52 5.55 -29.76
C HIS A 66 7.64 5.55 -28.72
N GLN A 67 7.27 5.54 -27.44
CA GLN A 67 8.22 5.47 -26.34
C GLN A 67 8.55 4.01 -26.07
N ILE A 68 9.71 3.60 -26.56
CA ILE A 68 10.30 2.29 -26.25
C ILE A 68 10.96 2.39 -24.86
N GLU A 69 10.70 1.42 -23.98
CA GLU A 69 11.25 1.36 -22.62
C GLU A 69 11.96 0.02 -22.39
N ALA A 70 13.19 0.03 -21.87
CA ALA A 70 13.93 -1.16 -21.51
C ALA A 70 13.81 -1.46 -20.01
N HIS A 71 13.57 -2.72 -19.66
CA HIS A 71 13.37 -3.19 -18.29
C HIS A 71 14.31 -4.34 -17.96
N ILE A 72 15.04 -4.21 -16.85
CA ILE A 72 15.78 -5.32 -16.25
C ILE A 72 14.84 -6.07 -15.32
N LEU A 73 14.52 -7.31 -15.67
CA LEU A 73 13.59 -8.15 -14.95
C LEU A 73 14.25 -9.40 -14.39
N GLN A 74 13.91 -9.73 -13.14
CA GLN A 74 14.29 -10.96 -12.47
C GLN A 74 13.20 -12.02 -12.65
N SER A 75 13.57 -13.25 -13.00
CA SER A 75 12.59 -14.35 -13.11
C SER A 75 12.07 -14.74 -11.72
N ALA A 76 10.75 -14.89 -11.59
CA ALA A 76 10.14 -15.44 -10.39
C ALA A 76 10.18 -16.98 -10.42
N HIS A 77 9.80 -17.62 -9.30
CA HIS A 77 9.69 -19.09 -9.22
C HIS A 77 8.59 -19.67 -10.12
N VAL A 78 7.64 -18.85 -10.59
CA VAL A 78 6.58 -19.27 -11.51
C VAL A 78 7.02 -18.99 -12.96
N PRO A 79 7.01 -19.98 -13.85
CA PRO A 79 7.37 -19.79 -15.26
C PRO A 79 6.55 -18.69 -15.92
N GLY A 80 7.24 -17.78 -16.63
CA GLY A 80 6.61 -16.65 -17.30
C GLY A 80 6.28 -15.47 -16.37
N GLN A 81 6.52 -15.56 -15.06
CA GLN A 81 6.42 -14.43 -14.15
C GLN A 81 7.79 -13.83 -13.86
N TYR A 82 7.82 -12.50 -13.79
CA TYR A 82 9.02 -11.70 -13.59
C TYR A 82 8.73 -10.57 -12.61
N CYS A 83 9.78 -10.07 -11.98
CA CYS A 83 9.72 -8.88 -11.13
C CYS A 83 10.70 -7.84 -11.65
N ASN A 84 10.29 -6.57 -11.71
CA ASN A 84 11.26 -5.50 -11.92
C ASN A 84 12.07 -5.23 -10.65
N LEU A 85 13.07 -4.35 -10.75
CA LEU A 85 13.92 -3.96 -9.60
C LEU A 85 13.15 -3.28 -8.45
N ARG A 86 11.93 -2.80 -8.71
CA ARG A 86 11.01 -2.24 -7.69
C ARG A 86 10.13 -3.32 -7.05
N GLY A 87 10.34 -4.58 -7.41
CA GLY A 87 9.57 -5.72 -6.90
C GLY A 87 8.14 -5.81 -7.45
N GLN A 88 7.80 -5.08 -8.52
CA GLN A 88 6.49 -5.13 -9.17
C GLN A 88 6.45 -6.32 -10.14
N GLY A 89 5.36 -7.08 -10.10
CA GLY A 89 5.18 -8.30 -10.86
C GLY A 89 4.74 -8.04 -12.31
N LEU A 90 5.36 -8.74 -13.25
CA LEU A 90 5.07 -8.75 -14.67
C LEU A 90 4.86 -10.20 -15.12
N GLU A 91 3.82 -10.44 -15.91
CA GLU A 91 3.58 -11.74 -16.54
C GLU A 91 3.91 -11.64 -18.02
N ILE A 92 4.84 -12.46 -18.49
CA ILE A 92 5.29 -12.48 -19.88
C ILE A 92 4.85 -13.80 -20.52
N LYS A 93 3.97 -13.68 -21.51
CA LYS A 93 3.45 -14.78 -22.30
C LYS A 93 3.73 -14.50 -23.77
N SER A 94 4.61 -15.31 -24.37
CA SER A 94 5.08 -15.11 -25.75
C SER A 94 5.73 -13.73 -25.91
N ASP A 95 5.20 -12.88 -26.78
CA ASP A 95 5.65 -11.51 -27.07
C ASP A 95 4.90 -10.45 -26.23
N ARG A 96 4.09 -10.84 -25.24
CA ARG A 96 3.25 -9.91 -24.48
C ARG A 96 3.64 -9.87 -23.00
N VAL A 97 3.82 -8.67 -22.49
CA VAL A 97 4.02 -8.38 -21.08
C VAL A 97 2.74 -7.80 -20.49
N THR A 98 2.19 -8.45 -19.48
CA THR A 98 1.06 -7.96 -18.71
C THR A 98 1.55 -7.46 -17.36
N THR A 99 1.26 -6.21 -17.01
CA THR A 99 1.55 -5.71 -15.66
C THR A 99 0.64 -6.40 -14.63
N GLY A 100 1.25 -6.85 -13.54
CA GLY A 100 0.60 -7.59 -12.46
C GLY A 100 0.65 -6.83 -11.15
N VAL A 101 0.92 -7.56 -10.06
CA VAL A 101 0.90 -7.03 -8.69
C VAL A 101 1.90 -5.88 -8.52
N GLY A 102 1.47 -4.79 -7.89
CA GLY A 102 2.32 -3.62 -7.61
C GLY A 102 2.28 -2.52 -8.68
N PHE A 103 1.61 -2.74 -9.81
CA PHE A 103 1.33 -1.68 -10.79
C PHE A 103 -0.02 -1.01 -10.51
N GLY A 104 -0.09 0.32 -10.62
CA GLY A 104 -1.34 1.06 -10.44
C GLY A 104 -2.38 0.83 -11.55
N GLN A 105 -1.96 0.27 -12.70
CA GLN A 105 -2.83 -0.05 -13.83
C GLN A 105 -2.37 -1.37 -14.47
N ARG A 106 -3.34 -2.19 -14.90
CA ARG A 106 -3.10 -3.36 -15.74
C ARG A 106 -2.86 -2.89 -17.18
N ARG A 107 -1.70 -3.21 -17.73
CA ARG A 107 -1.24 -2.86 -19.07
C ARG A 107 -0.78 -4.10 -19.79
N ILE A 108 -0.91 -4.06 -21.12
CA ILE A 108 -0.36 -5.08 -22.00
C ILE A 108 0.60 -4.34 -22.93
N CYS A 109 1.88 -4.66 -22.81
CA CYS A 109 2.94 -4.17 -23.68
C CYS A 109 3.44 -5.31 -24.57
N HIS A 110 3.98 -4.98 -25.73
CA HIS A 110 4.65 -5.93 -26.60
C HIS A 110 6.15 -5.90 -26.35
N VAL A 111 6.73 -7.08 -26.26
CA VAL A 111 8.17 -7.29 -26.21
C VAL A 111 8.72 -7.11 -27.62
N THR A 112 9.46 -6.03 -27.84
CA THR A 112 10.14 -5.79 -29.12
C THR A 112 11.48 -6.52 -29.18
N GLN A 113 12.15 -6.67 -28.03
CA GLN A 113 13.45 -7.35 -27.93
C GLN A 113 13.58 -8.00 -26.55
N THR A 114 14.20 -9.19 -26.51
CA THR A 114 14.55 -9.89 -25.28
C THR A 114 16.01 -10.25 -25.30
N GLU A 115 16.71 -9.94 -24.23
CA GLU A 115 18.10 -10.37 -24.03
C GLU A 115 18.26 -11.04 -22.68
N ASN A 116 19.12 -12.04 -22.62
CA ASN A 116 19.50 -12.69 -21.38
C ASN A 116 20.89 -12.21 -21.00
N MET A 117 21.03 -11.70 -19.79
CA MET A 117 22.30 -11.28 -19.23
C MET A 117 22.65 -12.20 -18.06
N TYR A 118 23.88 -12.70 -18.07
CA TYR A 118 24.42 -13.52 -16.99
C TYR A 118 25.47 -12.70 -16.25
N ASP A 119 25.22 -12.42 -14.97
CA ASP A 119 26.19 -11.70 -14.16
C ASP A 119 26.25 -12.27 -12.74
N TYR A 120 27.47 -12.52 -12.24
CA TYR A 120 27.76 -13.10 -10.92
C TYR A 120 26.86 -14.28 -10.48
N GLY A 121 26.53 -15.19 -11.40
CA GLY A 121 25.69 -16.37 -11.10
C GLY A 121 24.19 -16.10 -11.07
N THR A 122 23.75 -14.87 -11.34
CA THR A 122 22.34 -14.48 -11.42
C THR A 122 21.94 -14.26 -12.87
N ASN A 123 20.79 -14.82 -13.27
CA ASN A 123 20.21 -14.66 -14.60
C ASN A 123 19.23 -13.50 -14.60
N PHE A 124 19.54 -12.44 -15.36
CA PHE A 124 18.61 -11.34 -15.61
C PHE A 124 18.11 -11.40 -17.05
N LYS A 125 16.86 -10.98 -17.25
CA LYS A 125 16.32 -10.78 -18.60
C LYS A 125 16.03 -9.31 -18.82
N ILE A 126 16.57 -8.77 -19.89
CA ILE A 126 16.29 -7.41 -20.34
C ILE A 126 15.19 -7.51 -21.38
N PHE A 127 14.07 -6.84 -21.11
CA PHE A 127 12.95 -6.75 -22.02
C PHE A 127 12.82 -5.33 -22.52
N VAL A 128 12.87 -5.15 -23.83
CA VAL A 128 12.55 -3.89 -24.48
C VAL A 128 11.08 -3.93 -24.87
N LEU A 129 10.32 -2.94 -24.42
CA LEU A 129 8.87 -2.87 -24.55
C LEU A 129 8.48 -1.71 -25.45
N ASP A 130 7.45 -1.91 -26.26
CA ASP A 130 6.91 -0.90 -27.18
C ASP A 130 6.23 0.28 -26.47
N ARG A 131 5.91 0.12 -25.18
CA ARG A 131 5.19 1.08 -24.34
C ARG A 131 5.67 1.02 -22.90
N PRO A 132 5.59 2.14 -22.17
CA PRO A 132 6.02 2.16 -20.80
C PRO A 132 5.07 1.40 -19.87
N VAL A 133 5.63 0.55 -19.00
CA VAL A 133 4.87 -0.21 -18.00
C VAL A 133 4.41 0.66 -16.83
N CYS A 134 5.11 1.78 -16.60
CA CYS A 134 4.81 2.78 -15.58
C CYS A 134 4.40 4.12 -16.22
N GLY A 135 3.43 4.82 -15.64
CA GLY A 135 3.05 6.18 -16.03
C GLY A 135 1.54 6.41 -16.04
N VAL A 136 1.08 7.65 -16.18
CA VAL A 136 -0.34 7.97 -16.40
C VAL A 136 -0.55 8.02 -17.91
N TYR A 137 -1.32 7.10 -18.48
CA TYR A 137 -1.76 7.25 -19.86
C TYR A 137 -2.77 8.41 -19.85
N THR A 138 -2.37 9.60 -20.32
CA THR A 138 -3.29 10.73 -20.49
C THR A 138 -4.15 10.49 -21.73
N SER A 139 -5.04 9.50 -21.67
CA SER A 139 -6.25 9.53 -22.47
C SER A 139 -7.44 9.60 -21.52
N GLY A 140 -8.12 10.74 -21.60
CA GLY A 140 -9.40 11.14 -21.02
C GLY A 140 -10.15 10.16 -20.10
N ARG A 141 -10.54 10.73 -18.95
CA ARG A 141 -11.65 10.37 -18.05
C ARG A 141 -11.52 9.09 -17.22
N GLY A 142 -11.44 9.33 -15.91
CA GLY A 142 -12.23 8.59 -14.93
C GLY A 142 -11.51 7.46 -14.23
N GLY A 143 -11.20 7.66 -12.96
CA GLY A 143 -10.75 6.60 -12.06
C GLY A 143 -9.54 7.01 -11.24
N ALA A 144 -9.77 7.76 -10.17
CA ALA A 144 -8.80 7.86 -9.08
C ALA A 144 -8.71 6.47 -8.41
N GLY A 145 -7.82 5.61 -8.91
CA GLY A 145 -7.39 4.40 -8.23
C GLY A 145 -6.33 4.74 -7.16
N PRO A 146 -6.03 3.80 -6.24
CA PRO A 146 -5.20 4.02 -5.06
C PRO A 146 -3.70 4.07 -5.45
N ALA A 147 -3.31 5.12 -6.17
CA ALA A 147 -1.94 5.32 -6.65
C ALA A 147 -1.03 6.01 -5.61
N SER A 148 -1.45 6.17 -4.35
CA SER A 148 -0.70 6.92 -3.34
C SER A 148 0.02 6.07 -2.28
N LEU A 149 0.01 4.74 -2.40
CA LEU A 149 0.45 3.84 -1.32
C LEU A 149 1.87 3.24 -1.51
N ALA A 150 2.55 3.52 -2.61
CA ALA A 150 3.85 2.91 -2.95
C ALA A 150 5.07 3.82 -2.72
N MET A 151 4.92 4.99 -2.09
CA MET A 151 6.01 5.98 -1.98
C MET A 151 6.06 6.64 -0.60
N ALA A 152 6.03 5.86 0.48
CA ALA A 152 6.74 6.34 1.67
C ALA A 152 8.23 6.20 1.30
N GLY A 153 8.92 7.32 1.08
CA GLY A 153 10.37 7.31 0.93
C GLY A 153 11.04 6.67 2.16
N PRO A 154 12.34 6.37 2.08
CA PRO A 154 13.05 5.84 3.25
C PRO A 154 12.79 6.74 4.46
N CYS A 155 12.40 6.12 5.57
CA CYS A 155 12.12 6.80 6.82
C CYS A 155 13.30 7.71 7.18
N ASP A 156 13.05 8.99 7.48
CA ASP A 156 14.09 9.97 7.77
C ASP A 156 15.08 9.50 8.86
N TRP A 157 14.60 8.66 9.79
CA TRP A 157 15.42 8.02 10.83
C TRP A 157 16.41 6.99 10.28
N LEU A 158 16.00 6.20 9.29
CA LEU A 158 16.88 5.23 8.62
C LEU A 158 17.86 5.95 7.70
N SER A 159 17.40 6.92 6.93
CA SER A 159 18.23 7.75 6.03
C SER A 159 19.36 8.48 6.78
N GLY A 160 19.15 8.79 8.07
CA GLY A 160 20.16 9.39 8.94
C GLY A 160 21.25 8.44 9.45
N CYS A 161 21.14 7.13 9.18
CA CYS A 161 22.06 6.07 9.57
C CYS A 161 22.15 4.99 8.46
N PRO A 162 23.00 5.18 7.43
CA PRO A 162 23.08 4.29 6.26
C PRO A 162 23.30 2.81 6.63
N GLN A 163 24.10 2.53 7.65
CA GLN A 163 24.30 1.16 8.14
C GLN A 163 23.01 0.50 8.66
N ALA A 164 22.16 1.25 9.36
CA ALA A 164 20.88 0.75 9.84
C ALA A 164 19.88 0.58 8.70
N GLU A 165 19.91 1.48 7.71
CA GLU A 165 19.10 1.42 6.50
C GLU A 165 19.42 0.19 5.64
N ASP A 166 20.71 -0.02 5.33
CA ASP A 166 21.17 -1.16 4.53
C ASP A 166 20.82 -2.50 5.20
N ASP A 167 21.15 -2.67 6.48
CA ASP A 167 20.84 -3.88 7.25
C ASP A 167 19.31 -4.12 7.35
N PHE A 168 18.52 -3.05 7.49
CA PHE A 168 17.07 -3.14 7.51
C PHE A 168 16.53 -3.66 6.17
N TYR A 169 16.91 -3.05 5.04
CA TYR A 169 16.41 -3.45 3.73
C TYR A 169 16.92 -4.83 3.33
N ASP A 170 18.16 -5.20 3.67
CA ASP A 170 18.69 -6.55 3.46
C ASP A 170 17.86 -7.60 4.21
N LYS A 171 17.49 -7.32 5.47
CA LYS A 171 16.63 -8.21 6.26
C LYS A 171 15.21 -8.29 5.72
N ILE A 172 14.64 -7.18 5.27
CA ILE A 172 13.31 -7.15 4.64
C ILE A 172 13.33 -7.94 3.33
N PHE A 173 14.37 -7.77 2.51
CA PHE A 173 14.54 -8.49 1.25
C PHE A 173 14.74 -9.99 1.49
N LYS A 174 15.61 -10.36 2.43
CA LYS A 174 15.80 -11.76 2.84
C LYS A 174 14.52 -12.35 3.40
N PHE A 175 13.76 -11.60 4.20
CA PHE A 175 12.44 -12.03 4.66
C PHE A 175 11.53 -12.33 3.46
N ARG A 176 11.43 -11.43 2.48
CA ARG A 176 10.62 -11.66 1.28
C ARG A 176 11.05 -12.91 0.48
N GLN A 177 12.35 -13.20 0.40
CA GLN A 177 12.88 -14.36 -0.34
C GLN A 177 12.69 -15.68 0.40
N THR A 178 12.86 -15.67 1.72
CA THR A 178 12.90 -16.90 2.53
C THR A 178 11.57 -17.24 3.18
N TYR A 179 10.66 -16.26 3.27
CA TYR A 179 9.41 -16.44 3.95
C TYR A 179 8.38 -17.11 3.04
N LEU A 180 8.01 -18.33 3.40
CA LEU A 180 6.85 -19.02 2.84
C LEU A 180 5.61 -18.64 3.66
N LEU A 181 4.61 -18.03 3.03
CA LEU A 181 3.33 -17.74 3.65
C LEU A 181 2.55 -19.05 3.80
N VAL A 182 2.72 -19.70 4.95
CA VAL A 182 1.97 -20.89 5.35
C VAL A 182 0.76 -20.47 6.20
N PRO A 183 -0.47 -20.92 5.86
CA PRO A 183 -1.65 -20.61 6.67
C PRO A 183 -1.44 -20.99 8.14
N GLY A 184 -1.78 -20.08 9.06
CA GLY A 184 -1.61 -20.26 10.51
C GLY A 184 -0.28 -19.76 11.08
N TYR A 185 0.67 -19.31 10.25
CA TYR A 185 1.96 -18.75 10.67
C TYR A 185 2.02 -17.22 10.60
N GLU A 186 0.90 -16.54 10.36
CA GLU A 186 0.81 -15.08 10.21
C GLU A 186 1.33 -14.36 11.45
N LYS A 187 1.06 -14.91 12.64
CA LYS A 187 1.59 -14.40 13.91
C LYS A 187 3.12 -14.45 13.95
N ALA A 188 3.73 -15.54 13.47
CA ALA A 188 5.19 -15.64 13.41
C ALA A 188 5.78 -14.67 12.38
N ALA A 189 5.08 -14.45 11.25
CA ALA A 189 5.43 -13.40 10.28
C ALA A 189 5.47 -12.02 10.94
N ALA A 190 4.39 -11.65 11.63
CA ALA A 190 4.25 -10.35 12.29
C ALA A 190 5.32 -10.15 13.37
N VAL A 191 5.62 -11.19 14.16
CA VAL A 191 6.72 -11.16 15.13
C VAL A 191 8.05 -10.90 14.42
N ARG A 192 8.35 -11.63 13.34
CA ARG A 192 9.61 -11.45 12.62
C ARG A 192 9.77 -10.07 12.00
N ILE A 193 8.71 -9.49 11.43
CA ILE A 193 8.73 -8.12 10.87
C ILE A 193 9.00 -7.10 11.97
N ARG A 194 8.34 -7.27 13.13
CA ARG A 194 8.57 -6.42 14.30
C ARG A 194 9.98 -6.55 14.84
N ASP A 195 10.57 -7.75 14.83
CA ASP A 195 11.95 -7.96 15.26
C ASP A 195 12.93 -7.22 14.32
N ILE A 196 12.74 -7.33 13.00
CA ILE A 196 13.53 -6.58 12.01
C ILE A 196 13.43 -5.06 12.26
N ALA A 197 12.22 -4.54 12.45
CA ALA A 197 12.02 -3.12 12.75
C ALA A 197 12.69 -2.72 14.07
N SER A 198 12.59 -3.55 15.12
CA SER A 198 13.16 -3.27 16.44
C SER A 198 14.69 -3.30 16.45
N GLU A 199 15.30 -4.21 15.67
CA GLU A 199 16.75 -4.27 15.45
C GLU A 199 17.27 -3.01 14.74
N ALA A 200 16.53 -2.51 13.74
CA ALA A 200 16.87 -1.27 13.04
C ALA A 200 16.77 -0.06 13.98
N VAL A 201 15.68 0.06 14.75
CA VAL A 201 15.50 1.09 15.80
C VAL A 201 16.67 1.09 16.78
N ALA A 202 17.04 -0.07 17.33
CA ALA A 202 18.15 -0.20 18.26
C ALA A 202 19.52 0.16 17.64
N THR A 203 19.66 0.02 16.32
CA THR A 203 20.88 0.42 15.60
C THR A 203 20.93 1.94 15.42
N VAL A 204 19.80 2.56 15.06
CA VAL A 204 19.68 4.02 14.99
C VAL A 204 19.91 4.66 16.37
N GLU A 205 19.34 4.12 17.45
CA GLU A 205 19.55 4.63 18.81
C GLU A 205 21.02 4.60 19.23
N ARG A 206 21.73 3.49 18.96
CA ARG A 206 23.16 3.37 19.25
C ARG A 206 23.99 4.38 18.45
N HIS A 207 23.63 4.61 17.20
CA HIS A 207 24.29 5.59 16.35
C HIS A 207 24.07 7.02 16.86
N GLU A 208 22.83 7.37 17.23
CA GLU A 208 22.50 8.68 17.80
C GLU A 208 23.16 8.91 19.16
N ALA A 209 23.26 7.89 20.02
CA ALA A 209 23.96 7.98 21.31
C ALA A 209 25.47 8.24 21.16
N GLY A 210 26.07 7.86 20.03
CA GLY A 210 27.46 8.11 19.71
C GLY A 210 27.75 9.50 19.13
N LYS A 211 26.73 10.28 18.75
CA LYS A 211 26.92 11.62 18.17
C LYS A 211 27.25 12.66 19.26
N PRO A 212 28.21 13.56 19.03
CA PRO A 212 28.47 14.66 19.95
C PRO A 212 27.23 15.56 20.06
N SER A 213 26.94 16.01 21.29
CA SER A 213 25.71 16.68 21.75
C SER A 213 25.33 18.02 21.08
N GLY A 214 25.97 18.38 19.96
CA GLY A 214 25.68 19.58 19.16
C GLY A 214 25.07 19.33 17.78
N VAL A 215 24.92 18.07 17.35
CA VAL A 215 24.28 17.75 16.06
C VAL A 215 22.77 17.80 16.23
N VAL A 216 22.12 18.72 15.51
CA VAL A 216 20.67 18.88 15.46
C VAL A 216 20.04 17.55 15.05
N ARG A 217 19.20 16.97 15.92
CA ARG A 217 18.40 15.79 15.57
C ARG A 217 17.65 16.06 14.25
N PRO A 218 17.58 15.10 13.32
CA PRO A 218 16.69 15.20 12.18
C PRO A 218 15.31 15.65 12.62
N VAL A 219 14.76 16.58 11.85
CA VAL A 219 13.56 17.37 12.12
C VAL A 219 12.46 16.54 12.77
N ALA A 220 11.85 17.14 13.80
CA ALA A 220 10.78 16.59 14.62
C ALA A 220 9.85 15.65 13.83
N ALA A 221 9.91 14.37 14.17
CA ALA A 221 8.85 13.43 13.84
C ALA A 221 7.51 14.09 14.23
N PRO A 222 6.46 13.98 13.40
CA PRO A 222 5.17 14.62 13.68
C PRO A 222 4.75 14.36 15.15
N PRO A 223 4.12 15.32 15.84
CA PRO A 223 3.80 15.20 17.25
C PRO A 223 3.12 13.85 17.55
N GLY A 224 3.79 12.97 18.30
CA GLY A 224 3.29 11.65 18.66
C GLY A 224 3.82 10.46 17.84
N SER A 225 4.67 10.66 16.84
CA SER A 225 5.34 9.56 16.13
C SER A 225 6.68 9.21 16.80
N ASP A 226 6.71 8.06 17.46
CA ASP A 226 7.95 7.44 17.94
C ASP A 226 8.75 6.89 16.76
N MET A 227 10.08 6.96 16.79
CA MET A 227 10.96 6.37 15.76
C MET A 227 10.60 4.90 15.48
N LYS A 228 10.22 4.16 16.54
CA LYS A 228 9.73 2.79 16.42
C LYS A 228 8.52 2.68 15.48
N HIS A 229 7.58 3.62 15.59
CA HIS A 229 6.39 3.65 14.75
C HIS A 229 6.74 3.86 13.28
N GLU A 230 7.62 4.81 12.96
CA GLU A 230 7.99 5.13 11.59
C GLU A 230 8.79 4.00 10.91
N VAL A 231 9.71 3.35 11.64
CA VAL A 231 10.44 2.19 11.13
C VAL A 231 9.50 1.00 10.90
N GLU A 232 8.57 0.73 11.83
CA GLU A 232 7.57 -0.33 11.67
C GLU A 232 6.63 -0.03 10.49
N ARG A 233 6.17 1.22 10.35
CA ARG A 233 5.37 1.69 9.22
C ARG A 233 6.07 1.44 7.89
N THR A 234 7.37 1.73 7.83
CA THR A 234 8.21 1.51 6.63
C THR A 234 8.32 0.02 6.29
N ALA A 235 8.50 -0.84 7.31
CA ALA A 235 8.54 -2.28 7.13
C ALA A 235 7.22 -2.83 6.54
N TYR A 236 6.09 -2.46 7.13
CA TYR A 236 4.78 -2.89 6.64
C TYR A 236 4.46 -2.28 5.27
N ALA A 237 4.80 -1.03 5.00
CA ALA A 237 4.62 -0.42 3.68
C ALA A 237 5.38 -1.19 2.59
N THR A 238 6.64 -1.54 2.85
CA THR A 238 7.50 -2.29 1.93
C THR A 238 6.97 -3.71 1.70
N LEU A 239 6.46 -4.35 2.75
CA LEU A 239 5.99 -5.74 2.69
C LEU A 239 4.51 -5.89 2.34
N HIS A 240 3.71 -4.81 2.32
CA HIS A 240 2.26 -4.89 2.19
C HIS A 240 1.81 -5.62 0.93
N ALA A 241 2.38 -5.26 -0.23
CA ALA A 241 2.05 -5.90 -1.50
C ALA A 241 2.41 -7.39 -1.54
N PHE A 242 3.34 -7.83 -0.70
CA PHE A 242 3.75 -9.23 -0.58
C PHE A 242 2.89 -9.99 0.43
N ILE A 243 2.61 -9.41 1.60
CA ILE A 243 1.95 -10.13 2.70
C ILE A 243 0.42 -10.05 2.59
N PHE A 244 -0.12 -8.86 2.31
CA PHE A 244 -1.54 -8.60 2.41
C PHE A 244 -2.40 -9.46 1.47
N PRO A 245 -2.03 -9.72 0.20
CA PRO A 245 -2.79 -10.62 -0.66
C PRO A 245 -2.91 -12.04 -0.10
N HIS A 246 -1.87 -12.54 0.55
CA HIS A 246 -1.92 -13.87 1.17
C HIS A 246 -2.81 -13.89 2.40
N ILE A 247 -2.73 -12.86 3.26
CA ILE A 247 -3.65 -12.73 4.40
C ILE A 247 -5.10 -12.71 3.89
N LEU A 248 -5.38 -11.91 2.87
CA LEU A 248 -6.71 -11.83 2.26
C LEU A 248 -7.20 -13.18 1.72
N GLN A 249 -6.35 -14.03 1.15
CA GLN A 249 -6.78 -15.35 0.67
C GLN A 249 -7.42 -16.20 1.78
N TYR A 250 -6.96 -16.05 3.02
CA TYR A 250 -7.46 -16.81 4.17
C TYR A 250 -8.56 -16.08 4.93
N THR A 251 -8.52 -14.75 5.02
CA THR A 251 -9.53 -13.97 5.77
C THR A 251 -10.75 -13.63 4.93
N LEU A 252 -10.63 -13.54 3.60
CA LEU A 252 -11.72 -13.11 2.72
C LEU A 252 -13.00 -13.95 2.85
N PRO A 253 -12.96 -15.30 2.99
CA PRO A 253 -14.19 -16.08 3.22
C PRO A 253 -14.89 -15.71 4.53
N GLU A 254 -14.13 -15.48 5.61
CA GLU A 254 -14.69 -15.07 6.91
C GLU A 254 -15.21 -13.64 6.86
N ASP A 255 -14.46 -12.73 6.25
CA ASP A 255 -14.86 -11.34 6.03
C ASP A 255 -16.15 -11.27 5.20
N THR A 256 -16.23 -12.04 4.11
CA THR A 256 -17.44 -12.13 3.28
C THR A 256 -18.63 -12.63 4.08
N ARG A 257 -18.44 -13.71 4.87
CA ARG A 257 -19.50 -14.25 5.73
C ARG A 257 -19.95 -13.25 6.79
N LEU A 258 -19.02 -12.48 7.37
CA LEU A 258 -19.31 -11.44 8.34
C LEU A 258 -20.08 -10.28 7.70
N THR A 259 -19.62 -9.79 6.55
CA THR A 259 -20.29 -8.77 5.75
C THR A 259 -21.71 -9.21 5.37
N GLU A 260 -21.90 -10.45 4.90
CA GLU A 260 -23.22 -10.99 4.60
C GLU A 260 -24.12 -11.09 5.83
N ARG A 261 -23.59 -11.46 6.99
CA ARG A 261 -24.36 -11.49 8.24
C ARG A 261 -24.82 -10.10 8.66
N ILE A 262 -23.91 -9.11 8.62
CA ILE A 262 -24.23 -7.71 8.91
C ILE A 262 -25.30 -7.22 7.92
N ARG A 263 -25.13 -7.53 6.63
CA ARG A 263 -26.07 -7.17 5.57
C ARG A 263 -27.44 -7.82 5.78
N ASN A 264 -27.50 -9.11 6.06
CA ASN A 264 -28.77 -9.83 6.25
C ASN A 264 -29.51 -9.31 7.49
N TYR A 265 -28.77 -8.91 8.53
CA TYR A 265 -29.33 -8.19 9.65
C TYR A 265 -29.96 -6.87 9.16
N SER A 266 -29.20 -6.01 8.45
CA SER A 266 -29.67 -4.71 7.94
C SER A 266 -30.81 -4.79 6.90
N ASN A 267 -30.83 -5.81 6.05
CA ASN A 267 -31.78 -5.96 4.94
C ASN A 267 -33.06 -6.71 5.31
N GLY A 268 -33.15 -7.32 6.49
CA GLY A 268 -34.31 -8.09 6.98
C GLY A 268 -35.60 -7.27 7.22
N GLY A 269 -35.65 -6.01 6.79
CA GLY A 269 -36.83 -5.14 6.85
C GLY A 269 -36.73 -4.10 7.96
N THR A 270 -36.64 -2.83 7.57
CA THR A 270 -36.87 -1.66 8.44
C THR A 270 -36.05 -1.56 9.73
N LEU A 271 -34.80 -2.03 9.76
CA LEU A 271 -33.89 -1.67 10.86
C LEU A 271 -33.51 -0.19 10.73
N ASN A 272 -34.35 0.67 11.29
CA ASN A 272 -33.95 2.03 11.59
C ASN A 272 -32.81 2.01 12.62
N LEU A 273 -32.04 3.09 12.67
CA LEU A 273 -30.89 3.22 13.56
C LEU A 273 -31.24 2.90 15.03
N ARG A 274 -32.47 3.19 15.47
CA ARG A 274 -32.93 2.90 16.83
C ARG A 274 -33.04 1.41 17.12
N THR A 275 -33.49 0.59 16.16
CA THR A 275 -33.57 -0.86 16.37
C THR A 275 -32.18 -1.48 16.51
N ILE A 276 -31.20 -0.98 15.75
CA ILE A 276 -29.79 -1.41 15.88
C ILE A 276 -29.24 -1.02 17.24
N LEU A 277 -29.47 0.22 17.68
CA LEU A 277 -29.06 0.69 19.01
C LEU A 277 -29.73 -0.12 20.13
N ALA A 278 -31.03 -0.40 20.01
CA ALA A 278 -31.76 -1.21 20.99
C ALA A 278 -31.23 -2.64 21.08
N ALA A 279 -30.91 -3.27 19.94
CA ALA A 279 -30.32 -4.60 19.90
C ALA A 279 -28.89 -4.63 20.47
N ALA A 280 -28.17 -3.51 20.42
CA ALA A 280 -26.87 -3.33 21.05
C ALA A 280 -26.97 -2.89 22.52
N SER A 281 -28.14 -3.01 23.15
CA SER A 281 -28.40 -2.61 24.54
C SER A 281 -28.05 -1.14 24.82
N ALA A 282 -28.29 -0.25 23.86
CA ALA A 282 -28.00 1.17 24.02
C ALA A 282 -28.74 1.76 25.24
N PRO A 283 -28.06 2.58 26.05
CA PRO A 283 -28.71 3.32 27.15
C PRO A 283 -29.88 4.18 26.68
N LYS A 284 -30.83 4.43 27.58
CA LYS A 284 -32.08 5.16 27.28
C LYS A 284 -31.82 6.53 26.66
N ASP A 285 -30.77 7.23 27.09
CA ASP A 285 -30.43 8.57 26.62
C ASP A 285 -30.06 8.61 25.13
N LEU A 286 -29.46 7.52 24.62
CA LEU A 286 -29.21 7.32 23.19
C LEU A 286 -30.50 6.98 22.43
N LEU A 287 -31.37 6.15 23.01
CA LEU A 287 -32.62 5.73 22.37
C LEU A 287 -33.65 6.87 22.27
N THR A 288 -33.63 7.81 23.21
CA THR A 288 -34.54 8.97 23.22
C THR A 288 -34.03 10.13 22.36
N ALA A 289 -32.75 10.15 22.00
CA ALA A 289 -32.16 11.19 21.17
C ALA A 289 -32.87 11.36 19.82
N LYS A 290 -32.89 12.61 19.32
CA LYS A 290 -33.50 12.94 18.02
C LYS A 290 -32.80 12.16 16.90
N ASN A 291 -33.58 11.56 16.00
CA ASN A 291 -33.06 10.72 14.91
C ASN A 291 -32.04 11.47 14.02
N GLU A 292 -32.23 12.76 13.79
CA GLU A 292 -31.30 13.59 13.01
C GLU A 292 -29.92 13.70 13.67
N VAL A 293 -29.90 13.88 15.00
CA VAL A 293 -28.66 13.97 15.79
C VAL A 293 -27.94 12.62 15.74
N LEU A 294 -28.67 11.54 16.05
CA LEU A 294 -28.11 10.18 16.00
C LEU A 294 -27.54 9.83 14.62
N THR A 295 -28.28 10.14 13.55
CA THR A 295 -27.84 9.87 12.17
C THR A 295 -26.56 10.63 11.84
N ARG A 296 -26.48 11.92 12.21
CA ARG A 296 -25.28 12.74 12.01
C ARG A 296 -24.08 12.19 12.79
N CYS A 297 -24.26 11.84 14.06
CA CYS A 297 -23.22 11.27 14.89
C CYS A 297 -22.70 9.95 14.31
N VAL A 298 -23.60 9.05 13.90
CA VAL A 298 -23.23 7.76 13.29
C VAL A 298 -22.52 7.96 11.96
N GLN A 299 -23.03 8.84 11.08
CA GLN A 299 -22.36 9.14 9.80
C GLN A 299 -20.96 9.73 10.00
N SER A 300 -20.79 10.59 11.01
CA SER A 300 -19.48 11.13 11.35
C SER A 300 -18.52 10.04 11.83
N LEU A 301 -18.98 9.10 12.66
CA LEU A 301 -18.19 7.95 13.08
C LEU A 301 -17.87 6.99 11.92
N VAL A 302 -18.82 6.78 10.98
CA VAL A 302 -18.62 6.02 9.74
C VAL A 302 -17.51 6.64 8.89
N ALA A 303 -17.46 7.97 8.79
CA ALA A 303 -16.42 8.66 8.02
C ALA A 303 -15.02 8.46 8.64
N GLU A 304 -14.90 8.46 9.97
CA GLU A 304 -13.64 8.16 10.66
C GLU A 304 -13.23 6.69 10.46
N LEU A 305 -14.15 5.75 10.71
CA LEU A 305 -13.88 4.32 10.53
C LEU A 305 -13.58 3.96 9.07
N GLY A 306 -14.16 4.68 8.11
CA GLY A 306 -13.89 4.51 6.69
C GLY A 306 -12.43 4.78 6.30
N LYS A 307 -11.66 5.49 7.13
CA LYS A 307 -10.23 5.74 6.91
C LYS A 307 -9.36 4.51 7.19
N LEU A 308 -9.88 3.51 7.91
CA LEU A 308 -9.12 2.34 8.36
C LEU A 308 -8.57 1.50 7.21
N ASP A 309 -9.35 1.36 6.13
CA ASP A 309 -8.99 0.58 4.94
C ASP A 309 -7.85 1.24 4.15
N ASN A 310 -7.67 2.57 4.29
CA ASN A 310 -6.63 3.32 3.62
C ASN A 310 -5.27 3.21 4.33
N GLN A 311 -5.25 2.69 5.56
CA GLN A 311 -4.02 2.53 6.33
C GLN A 311 -3.40 1.16 6.06
N ILE A 312 -2.10 1.13 5.83
CA ILE A 312 -1.32 -0.09 5.64
C ILE A 312 -0.76 -0.58 6.97
N ALA A 313 -0.09 0.30 7.71
CA ALA A 313 0.60 -0.09 8.93
C ALA A 313 -0.39 -0.39 10.06
N PRO A 314 -0.16 -1.42 10.89
CA PRO A 314 -1.03 -1.75 12.02
C PRO A 314 -1.21 -0.59 13.00
N MET A 315 -0.14 0.16 13.27
CA MET A 315 -0.18 1.30 14.18
C MET A 315 -0.98 2.48 13.63
N ASP A 316 -0.94 2.73 12.32
CA ASP A 316 -1.81 3.70 11.66
C ASP A 316 -3.29 3.26 11.71
N LYS A 317 -3.57 1.96 11.59
CA LYS A 317 -4.93 1.43 11.80
C LYS A 317 -5.41 1.64 13.23
N LEU A 318 -4.53 1.38 14.22
CA LEU A 318 -4.83 1.61 15.63
C LEU A 318 -5.06 3.09 15.94
N SER A 319 -4.28 4.01 15.36
CA SER A 319 -4.47 5.45 15.56
C SER A 319 -5.82 5.93 15.04
N VAL A 320 -6.27 5.41 13.89
CA VAL A 320 -7.64 5.65 13.37
C VAL A 320 -8.71 5.12 14.33
N LEU A 321 -8.53 3.92 14.90
CA LEU A 321 -9.49 3.37 15.86
C LEU A 321 -9.54 4.18 17.16
N THR A 322 -8.40 4.63 17.67
CA THR A 322 -8.31 5.51 18.84
C THR A 322 -8.99 6.85 18.58
N ALA A 323 -8.73 7.48 17.43
CA ALA A 323 -9.38 8.72 17.03
C ALA A 323 -10.91 8.54 16.90
N ALA A 324 -11.36 7.43 16.31
CA ALA A 324 -12.78 7.10 16.21
C ALA A 324 -13.42 6.90 17.59
N LEU A 325 -12.70 6.29 18.54
CA LEU A 325 -13.15 6.11 19.92
C LEU A 325 -13.31 7.45 20.65
N GLU A 326 -12.29 8.30 20.60
CA GLU A 326 -12.34 9.65 21.20
C GLU A 326 -13.46 10.48 20.59
N HIS A 327 -13.64 10.40 19.27
CA HIS A 327 -14.71 11.07 18.57
C HIS A 327 -16.08 10.55 19.00
N CYS A 328 -16.25 9.23 19.12
CA CYS A 328 -17.46 8.60 19.63
C CYS A 328 -17.79 9.08 21.06
N GLN A 329 -16.80 9.15 21.95
CA GLN A 329 -17.00 9.65 23.32
C GLN A 329 -17.47 11.10 23.34
N LYS A 330 -16.92 11.96 22.47
CA LYS A 330 -17.37 13.36 22.32
C LYS A 330 -18.81 13.44 21.81
N LEU A 331 -19.16 12.66 20.79
CA LEU A 331 -20.51 12.62 20.22
C LEU A 331 -21.54 12.11 21.24
N VAL A 332 -21.24 11.03 21.97
CA VAL A 332 -22.12 10.53 23.04
C VAL A 332 -22.27 11.57 24.14
N SER A 333 -21.19 12.22 24.56
CA SER A 333 -21.25 13.27 25.57
C SER A 333 -22.16 14.43 25.15
N GLU A 334 -22.15 14.79 23.87
CA GLU A 334 -23.05 15.81 23.29
C GLU A 334 -24.52 15.35 23.30
N ILE A 335 -24.79 14.10 22.92
CA ILE A 335 -26.13 13.52 22.95
C ILE A 335 -26.69 13.53 24.38
N VAL A 336 -25.94 12.96 25.34
CA VAL A 336 -26.40 12.85 26.74
C VAL A 336 -26.61 14.24 27.35
N ARG A 337 -25.71 15.20 27.07
CA ARG A 337 -25.87 16.59 27.53
C ARG A 337 -27.13 17.25 26.95
N SER A 338 -27.40 17.01 25.67
CA SER A 338 -28.57 17.57 25.00
C SER A 338 -29.88 16.98 25.56
N SER A 339 -29.88 15.71 25.95
CA SER A 339 -31.01 15.05 26.59
C SER A 339 -31.27 15.58 28.01
N LEU A 340 -30.22 15.84 28.81
CA LEU A 340 -30.33 16.37 30.17
C LEU A 340 -30.94 17.79 30.21
N LEU A 341 -30.58 18.66 29.26
CA LEU A 341 -31.10 20.02 29.16
C LEU A 341 -32.62 20.06 28.91
N VAL A 342 -33.19 19.02 28.31
CA VAL A 342 -34.64 18.92 28.08
C VAL A 342 -35.39 18.57 29.37
N THR A 343 -34.75 17.82 30.27
CA THR A 343 -35.40 17.30 31.49
C THR A 343 -35.23 18.18 32.73
N ALA A 344 -34.20 19.04 32.80
CA ALA A 344 -33.91 19.85 33.99
C ALA A 344 -33.25 21.21 33.63
N PRO A 345 -34.01 22.22 33.17
CA PRO A 345 -33.46 23.50 32.71
C PRO A 345 -32.88 24.39 33.84
N ASP A 346 -33.24 24.17 35.11
CA ASP A 346 -32.95 25.11 36.21
C ASP A 346 -31.70 24.82 37.05
N GLN A 347 -30.92 23.78 36.74
CA GLN A 347 -29.69 23.49 37.48
C GLN A 347 -28.48 24.09 36.74
N GLY A 348 -28.13 25.34 37.10
CA GLY A 348 -26.99 26.11 36.55
C GLY A 348 -25.58 25.57 36.86
N GLY A 349 -25.44 24.28 37.19
CA GLY A 349 -24.16 23.61 37.33
C GLY A 349 -23.84 22.79 36.08
N GLN A 350 -22.57 22.81 35.63
CA GLN A 350 -22.09 21.87 34.60
C GLN A 350 -22.29 20.43 35.10
N ALA A 351 -23.43 19.82 34.75
CA ALA A 351 -23.69 18.42 35.04
C ALA A 351 -22.58 17.57 34.41
N ARG A 352 -21.90 16.77 35.24
CA ARG A 352 -20.93 15.79 34.75
C ARG A 352 -21.69 14.77 33.92
N VAL A 353 -21.31 14.67 32.65
CA VAL A 353 -21.87 13.68 31.73
C VAL A 353 -21.05 12.41 31.88
N GLU A 354 -21.69 11.33 32.34
CA GLU A 354 -21.06 10.02 32.43
C GLU A 354 -21.29 9.25 31.13
N VAL A 355 -20.21 8.94 30.42
CA VAL A 355 -20.23 8.08 29.23
C VAL A 355 -19.80 6.68 29.63
N SER A 356 -20.73 5.72 29.56
CA SER A 356 -20.42 4.30 29.82
C SER A 356 -19.93 3.56 28.58
N ALA A 357 -19.32 2.39 28.79
CA ALA A 357 -18.89 1.50 27.71
C ALA A 357 -20.06 1.05 26.81
N ASP A 358 -21.26 0.88 27.37
CA ASP A 358 -22.46 0.49 26.62
C ASP A 358 -22.84 1.54 25.57
N HIS A 359 -22.69 2.83 25.88
CA HIS A 359 -22.93 3.91 24.93
C HIS A 359 -21.98 3.81 23.73
N VAL A 360 -20.70 3.61 24.02
CA VAL A 360 -19.64 3.54 23.00
C VAL A 360 -19.84 2.30 22.13
N LEU A 361 -20.07 1.12 22.74
CA LEU A 361 -20.28 -0.12 22.03
C LEU A 361 -21.49 -0.02 21.08
N ALA A 362 -22.61 0.49 21.55
CA ALA A 362 -23.81 0.65 20.73
C ALA A 362 -23.59 1.57 19.53
N MET A 363 -22.87 2.68 19.72
CA MET A 363 -22.52 3.61 18.64
C MET A 363 -21.58 2.97 17.61
N PHE A 364 -20.60 2.19 18.04
CA PHE A 364 -19.71 1.46 17.13
C PHE A 364 -20.44 0.39 16.33
N VAL A 365 -21.33 -0.39 16.96
CA VAL A 365 -22.17 -1.39 16.27
C VAL A 365 -23.02 -0.71 15.20
N ALA A 366 -23.66 0.40 15.53
CA ALA A 366 -24.45 1.18 14.58
C ALA A 366 -23.62 1.74 13.41
N ALA A 367 -22.41 2.24 13.70
CA ALA A 367 -21.50 2.75 12.68
C ALA A 367 -20.99 1.63 11.76
N ILE A 368 -20.60 0.48 12.29
CA ILE A 368 -20.12 -0.67 11.48
C ILE A 368 -21.24 -1.19 10.57
N ALA A 369 -22.46 -1.31 11.07
CA ALA A 369 -23.62 -1.71 10.27
C ALA A 369 -23.88 -0.71 9.12
N SER A 370 -23.77 0.59 9.42
CA SER A 370 -23.96 1.66 8.44
C SER A 370 -22.83 1.73 7.39
N LEU A 371 -21.58 1.54 7.81
CA LEU A 371 -20.39 1.51 6.95
C LEU A 371 -20.48 0.36 5.95
N THR A 372 -20.84 -0.84 6.43
CA THR A 372 -21.00 -2.05 5.60
C THR A 372 -22.07 -1.84 4.52
N SER A 373 -23.22 -1.29 4.92
CA SER A 373 -24.33 -0.98 4.00
C SER A 373 -23.96 0.07 2.93
N SER A 374 -23.02 0.97 3.24
CA SER A 374 -22.59 2.03 2.32
C SER A 374 -21.60 1.53 1.27
N ARG A 375 -20.73 0.56 1.62
CA ARG A 375 -19.74 -0.02 0.71
C ARG A 375 -20.39 -0.79 -0.44
N ASP A 376 -21.46 -1.52 -0.18
CA ASP A 376 -22.19 -2.27 -1.22
C ASP A 376 -22.79 -1.35 -2.30
N ARG A 377 -23.25 -0.15 -1.92
CA ARG A 377 -23.77 0.84 -2.87
C ARG A 377 -22.70 1.43 -3.78
N ALA A 378 -21.45 1.43 -3.33
CA ALA A 378 -20.32 1.88 -4.14
C ALA A 378 -19.85 0.79 -5.12
N ASN A 379 -19.94 -0.49 -4.74
CA ASN A 379 -19.55 -1.62 -5.59
C ASN A 379 -20.61 -2.03 -6.64
N THR A 380 -21.86 -1.61 -6.46
CA THR A 380 -22.98 -1.89 -7.39
C THR A 380 -23.23 -0.79 -8.42
N ARG A 381 -22.48 0.31 -8.36
CA ARG A 381 -22.49 1.41 -9.32
C ARG A 381 -21.22 1.37 -10.16
#